data_AF-A0A939TSP2-F1
#
_entry.id   AF-A0A939TSP2-F1
#
_cell.length_a   1.000
_cell.length_b   1.000
_cell.length_c   1.000
_cell.angle_alpha   90.00
_cell.angle_beta   90.00
_cell.angle_gamma   90.00
#
_symmetry.space_group_name_H-M   'P 1'
#
loop_
_entity.id
_entity.type
_entity.pdbx_description
1 polymer ?
#
loop_
_entity_poly.entity_id
_entity_poly.type
_entity_poly.pdbx_seq_one_letter_code
_entity_poly.pdbx_strand_id
1 'polypeptide(L)'
;MAEKSKSDKLKRLVTVQRHIERMAESDLAATARQRVEVGEAMDVVMDAIGSLDPVHRLFAQSYADRFDRLATAEKQLAGLQQVQETRVLREGAKADRLEDNMKEARLAEQREKEDEAVYDVVDMRFATPASDKLREP
;
A
#
# COMPACT_ATOMS: atom_id res chain seq x y z
N MET A 1 -23.15 22.72 -0.41
CA MET A 1 -21.99 21.83 -0.15
C MET A 1 -20.94 22.17 -1.18
N ALA A 2 -19.84 22.82 -0.82
CA ALA A 2 -18.80 23.17 -1.79
C ALA A 2 -18.33 21.88 -2.52
N GLU A 3 -18.30 21.90 -3.85
CA GLU A 3 -17.76 20.79 -4.61
C GLU A 3 -16.31 20.54 -4.18
N LYS A 4 -16.02 19.30 -3.76
CA LYS A 4 -14.65 18.92 -3.40
C LYS A 4 -13.78 18.99 -4.66
N SER A 5 -12.63 19.62 -4.54
CA SER A 5 -11.65 19.72 -5.62
C SER A 5 -11.22 18.32 -6.09
N LYS A 6 -10.71 18.24 -7.32
CA LYS A 6 -10.25 16.97 -7.90
C LYS A 6 -9.09 16.41 -7.08
N SER A 7 -8.18 17.27 -6.64
CA SER A 7 -7.06 16.90 -5.77
C SER A 7 -7.52 16.32 -4.43
N ASP A 8 -8.57 16.87 -3.81
CA ASP A 8 -9.13 16.35 -2.56
C ASP A 8 -9.76 14.97 -2.71
N LYS A 9 -10.41 14.71 -3.85
CA LYS A 9 -10.96 13.38 -4.17
C LYS A 9 -9.83 12.37 -4.36
N LEU A 10 -8.80 12.73 -5.12
CA LEU A 10 -7.63 11.89 -5.36
C LEU A 10 -6.85 11.61 -4.07
N LYS A 11 -6.70 12.59 -3.17
CA LYS A 11 -6.06 12.41 -1.86
C LYS A 11 -6.73 11.33 -1.01
N ARG A 12 -8.06 11.24 -1.06
CA ARG A 12 -8.82 10.16 -0.37
C ARG A 12 -8.52 8.80 -0.97
N LEU A 13 -8.47 8.71 -2.30
CA LEU A 13 -8.12 7.47 -2.99
C LEU A 13 -6.69 7.02 -2.68
N VAL A 14 -5.72 7.96 -2.66
CA VAL A 14 -4.34 7.67 -2.23
C VAL A 14 -4.32 7.11 -0.82
N THR A 15 -5.08 7.73 0.11
CA THR A 15 -5.13 7.27 1.51
C THR A 15 -5.64 5.83 1.62
N VAL A 16 -6.70 5.50 0.89
CA VAL A 16 -7.26 4.14 0.84
C VAL A 16 -6.25 3.18 0.20
N GLN A 17 -5.63 3.57 -0.91
CA GLN A 17 -4.67 2.73 -1.62
C GLN A 17 -3.42 2.43 -0.76
N ARG A 18 -2.90 3.42 -0.03
CA ARG A 18 -1.81 3.25 0.95
C ARG A 18 -2.22 2.37 2.14
N HIS A 19 -3.51 2.30 2.47
CA HIS A 19 -3.98 1.35 3.47
C HIS A 19 -4.00 -0.08 2.92
N ILE A 20 -4.45 -0.26 1.67
CA ILE A 20 -4.44 -1.56 0.98
C ILE A 20 -3.01 -2.10 0.83
N GLU A 21 -2.05 -1.24 0.48
CA GLU A 21 -0.63 -1.56 0.45
C GLU A 21 -0.14 -2.11 1.80
N ARG A 22 -0.40 -1.38 2.91
CA ARG A 22 -0.04 -1.82 4.27
C ARG A 22 -0.71 -3.12 4.68
N MET A 23 -1.95 -3.37 4.25
CA MET A 23 -2.59 -4.67 4.49
C MET A 23 -1.87 -5.79 3.76
N ALA A 24 -1.49 -5.58 2.49
CA ALA A 24 -0.72 -6.57 1.72
C ALA A 24 0.66 -6.84 2.34
N GLU A 25 1.34 -5.80 2.86
CA GLU A 25 2.60 -5.95 3.60
C GLU A 25 2.42 -6.72 4.90
N SER A 26 1.33 -6.44 5.64
CA SER A 26 1.00 -7.16 6.87
C SER A 26 0.71 -8.64 6.60
N ASP A 27 -0.03 -8.95 5.53
CA ASP A 27 -0.29 -10.33 5.09
C ASP A 27 1.03 -11.05 4.77
N LEU A 28 1.92 -10.39 4.01
CA LEU A 28 3.24 -10.91 3.67
C LEU A 28 4.09 -11.18 4.91
N ALA A 29 4.13 -10.24 5.85
CA ALA A 29 4.87 -10.38 7.10
C ALA A 29 4.31 -11.52 7.97
N ALA A 30 2.98 -11.71 7.98
CA ALA A 30 2.36 -12.82 8.69
C ALA A 30 2.78 -14.18 8.11
N THR A 31 2.71 -14.34 6.78
CA THR A 31 3.17 -15.56 6.09
C THR A 31 4.65 -15.81 6.32
N ALA A 32 5.49 -14.76 6.26
CA ALA A 32 6.92 -14.88 6.49
C ALA A 32 7.24 -15.39 7.91
N ARG A 33 6.53 -14.88 8.93
CA ARG A 33 6.65 -15.40 10.32
C ARG A 33 6.25 -16.87 10.40
N GLN A 34 5.13 -17.24 9.78
CA GLN A 34 4.65 -18.63 9.80
C GLN A 34 5.64 -19.58 9.13
N ARG A 35 6.31 -19.16 8.05
CA ARG A 35 7.37 -19.96 7.42
C ARG A 35 8.56 -20.20 8.33
N VAL A 36 8.96 -19.19 9.11
CA VAL A 36 10.03 -19.36 10.12
C VAL A 36 9.62 -20.40 11.15
N GLU A 37 8.39 -20.29 11.70
CA GLU A 37 7.88 -21.25 12.68
C GLU A 37 7.79 -22.68 12.12
N VAL A 38 7.37 -22.84 10.87
CA VAL A 38 7.32 -24.15 10.20
C VAL A 38 8.73 -24.70 9.96
N GLY A 39 9.68 -23.86 9.54
CA GLY A 39 11.08 -24.23 9.39
C GLY A 39 11.70 -24.72 10.69
N GLU A 40 11.53 -23.96 11.78
CA GLU A 40 12.00 -24.35 13.11
C GLU A 40 11.36 -25.69 13.57
N ALA A 41 10.07 -25.89 13.30
CA ALA A 41 9.40 -27.15 13.60
C ALA A 41 9.94 -28.32 12.76
N MET A 42 10.32 -28.09 11.50
CA MET A 42 10.96 -29.09 10.65
C MET A 42 12.34 -29.49 11.18
N ASP A 43 13.13 -28.51 11.61
CA ASP A 43 14.47 -28.74 12.18
C ASP A 43 14.38 -29.61 13.45
N VAL A 44 13.46 -29.28 14.37
CA VAL A 44 13.21 -30.08 15.58
C VAL A 44 12.83 -31.53 15.27
N VAL A 45 11.99 -31.74 14.24
CA VAL A 45 11.59 -33.09 13.84
C VAL A 45 12.76 -33.84 13.18
N MET A 46 13.56 -33.14 12.37
CA MET A 46 14.75 -33.72 11.74
C MET A 46 15.79 -34.14 12.78
N ASP A 47 16.02 -33.35 13.82
CA ASP A 47 16.89 -33.69 14.94
C ASP A 47 16.39 -34.93 15.70
N ALA A 48 15.07 -35.03 15.92
CA ALA A 48 14.48 -36.21 16.54
C ALA A 48 14.64 -37.49 15.69
N ILE A 49 14.51 -37.38 14.36
CA ILE A 49 14.74 -38.50 13.43
C ILE A 49 16.21 -38.94 13.46
N GLY A 50 17.14 -37.99 13.53
CA GLY A 50 18.58 -38.26 13.60
C GLY A 50 19.08 -38.73 14.97
N SER A 51 18.23 -38.72 16.00
CA SER A 51 18.63 -39.03 17.37
C SER A 51 18.99 -40.50 17.57
N LEU A 52 20.04 -40.74 18.36
CA LEU A 52 20.44 -42.09 18.76
C LEU A 52 19.60 -42.63 19.94
N ASP A 53 18.74 -41.81 20.55
CA ASP A 53 17.87 -42.22 21.66
C ASP A 53 16.87 -43.32 21.20
N PRO A 54 16.82 -44.48 21.88
CA PRO A 54 15.85 -45.53 21.59
C PRO A 54 14.40 -45.06 21.58
N VAL A 55 14.02 -44.08 22.41
CA VAL A 55 12.66 -43.53 22.45
C VAL A 55 12.32 -42.87 21.12
N HIS A 56 13.22 -42.03 20.58
CA HIS A 56 12.98 -41.37 19.30
C HIS A 56 12.93 -42.37 18.13
N ARG A 57 13.73 -43.43 18.15
CA ARG A 57 13.68 -44.49 17.12
C ARG A 57 12.34 -45.21 17.07
N LEU A 58 11.69 -45.42 18.21
CA LEU A 58 10.34 -46.03 18.26
C LEU A 58 9.29 -45.16 17.56
N PHE A 59 9.52 -43.85 17.47
CA PHE A 59 8.62 -42.88 16.85
C PHE A 59 9.04 -42.44 15.44
N ALA A 60 10.06 -43.06 14.84
CA ALA A 60 10.63 -42.66 13.55
C ALA A 60 9.59 -42.47 12.45
N GLN A 61 8.62 -43.39 12.32
CA GLN A 61 7.54 -43.28 11.34
C GLN A 61 6.64 -42.06 11.60
N SER A 62 6.30 -41.80 12.85
CA SER A 62 5.47 -40.64 13.21
C SER A 62 6.18 -39.30 12.97
N TYR A 63 7.51 -39.27 13.14
CA TYR A 63 8.30 -38.10 12.80
C TYR A 63 8.38 -37.87 11.29
N ALA A 64 8.57 -38.94 10.50
CA ALA A 64 8.52 -38.85 9.04
C ALA A 64 7.17 -38.31 8.54
N ASP A 65 6.05 -38.86 9.03
CA ASP A 65 4.71 -38.39 8.68
C ASP A 65 4.49 -36.91 9.05
N ARG A 66 5.02 -36.48 10.21
CA ARG A 66 4.94 -35.08 10.65
C ARG A 66 5.81 -34.18 9.77
N PHE A 67 7.02 -34.61 9.44
CA PHE A 67 7.93 -33.87 8.57
C PHE A 67 7.31 -33.66 7.19
N ASP A 68 6.71 -34.69 6.58
CA ASP A 68 6.05 -34.59 5.27
C ASP A 68 4.90 -33.59 5.27
N ARG A 69 4.11 -33.54 6.35
CA ARG A 69 3.05 -32.52 6.51
C ARG A 69 3.64 -31.11 6.63
N LEU A 70 4.70 -30.93 7.41
CA LEU A 70 5.38 -29.64 7.57
C LEU A 70 6.01 -29.18 6.25
N ALA A 71 6.68 -30.08 5.53
CA ALA A 71 7.28 -29.80 4.22
C ALA A 71 6.22 -29.41 3.18
N THR A 72 5.05 -30.06 3.21
CA THR A 72 3.91 -29.69 2.36
C THR A 72 3.37 -28.30 2.72
N ALA A 73 3.23 -28.00 4.02
CA ALA A 73 2.80 -26.69 4.50
C ALA A 73 3.81 -25.60 4.09
N GLU A 74 5.12 -25.85 4.23
CA GLU A 74 6.16 -24.91 3.84
C GLU A 74 6.12 -24.61 2.34
N LYS A 75 5.92 -25.62 1.50
CA LYS A 75 5.75 -25.42 0.05
C LYS A 75 4.53 -24.55 -0.28
N GLN A 76 3.42 -24.74 0.44
CA GLN A 76 2.22 -23.92 0.26
C GLN A 76 2.45 -22.47 0.71
N LEU A 77 3.08 -22.27 1.87
CA LEU A 77 3.41 -20.95 2.40
C LEU A 77 4.40 -20.21 1.51
N ALA A 78 5.40 -20.90 0.96
CA ALA A 78 6.34 -20.31 -0.01
C ALA A 78 5.62 -19.83 -1.28
N GLY A 79 4.67 -20.62 -1.80
CA GLY A 79 3.84 -20.19 -2.94
C GLY A 79 2.94 -19.00 -2.60
N LEU A 80 2.34 -19.00 -1.41
CA LEU A 80 1.53 -17.87 -0.93
C LEU A 80 2.35 -16.59 -0.78
N GLN A 81 3.57 -16.70 -0.24
CA GLN A 81 4.49 -15.58 -0.10
C GLN A 81 4.82 -14.93 -1.45
N GLN A 82 5.13 -15.70 -2.49
CA GLN A 82 5.42 -15.16 -3.82
C GLN A 82 4.25 -14.34 -4.40
N VAL A 83 3.02 -14.82 -4.20
CA VAL A 83 1.81 -14.11 -4.62
C VAL A 83 1.64 -12.82 -3.82
N GLN A 84 1.88 -12.85 -2.51
CA GLN A 84 1.80 -11.68 -1.64
C GLN A 84 2.88 -10.63 -1.96
N GLU A 85 4.11 -11.04 -2.24
CA GLU A 85 5.19 -10.14 -2.69
C GLU A 85 4.80 -9.41 -3.97
N THR A 86 4.26 -10.15 -4.95
CA THR A 86 3.74 -9.57 -6.19
C THR A 86 2.60 -8.58 -5.93
N ARG A 87 1.73 -8.89 -4.97
CA ARG A 87 0.63 -8.02 -4.56
C ARG A 87 1.14 -6.73 -3.92
N VAL A 88 2.11 -6.80 -3.00
CA VAL A 88 2.73 -5.62 -2.38
C VAL A 88 3.30 -4.68 -3.44
N LEU A 89 4.10 -5.22 -4.37
CA LEU A 89 4.68 -4.44 -5.47
C LEU A 89 3.60 -3.78 -6.35
N ARG A 90 2.54 -4.52 -6.66
CA ARG A 90 1.43 -4.01 -7.48
C ARG A 90 0.65 -2.90 -6.79
N GLU A 91 0.34 -3.06 -5.51
CA GLU A 91 -0.43 -2.08 -4.76
C GLU A 91 0.40 -0.82 -4.45
N GLY A 92 1.70 -0.95 -4.21
CA GLY A 92 2.63 0.19 -4.10
C GLY A 92 2.71 0.98 -5.40
N ALA A 93 2.92 0.32 -6.54
CA ALA A 93 2.92 0.99 -7.84
C ALA A 93 1.59 1.64 -8.22
N LYS A 94 0.46 1.17 -7.68
CA LYS A 94 -0.84 1.87 -7.82
C LYS A 94 -0.92 3.09 -6.91
N ALA A 95 -0.44 2.98 -5.68
CA ALA A 95 -0.43 4.07 -4.71
C ALA A 95 0.41 5.24 -5.22
N ASP A 96 1.61 4.96 -5.74
CA ASP A 96 2.52 5.97 -6.29
C ASP A 96 1.87 6.70 -7.48
N ARG A 97 1.32 5.95 -8.44
CA ARG A 97 0.60 6.55 -9.58
C ARG A 97 -0.58 7.42 -9.15
N LEU A 98 -1.36 7.00 -8.15
CA LEU A 98 -2.45 7.83 -7.65
C LEU A 98 -1.94 9.09 -6.95
N GLU A 99 -0.82 9.00 -6.25
CA GLU A 99 -0.20 10.11 -5.56
C GLU A 99 0.33 11.14 -6.54
N ASP A 100 0.96 10.71 -7.63
CA ASP A 100 1.44 11.59 -8.70
C ASP A 100 0.28 12.32 -9.38
N ASN A 101 -0.77 11.60 -9.75
CA ASN A 101 -2.00 12.20 -10.31
C ASN A 101 -2.63 13.23 -9.34
N MET A 102 -2.57 12.96 -8.03
CA MET A 102 -3.07 13.90 -7.01
C MET A 102 -2.22 15.17 -6.96
N LYS A 103 -0.88 15.03 -7.00
CA LYS A 103 0.05 16.17 -7.03
C LYS A 103 -0.15 17.01 -8.29
N GLU A 104 -0.29 16.38 -9.45
CA GLU A 104 -0.56 17.06 -10.71
C GLU A 104 -1.89 17.82 -10.67
N ALA A 105 -2.97 17.20 -10.19
CA ALA A 105 -4.26 17.85 -10.04
C ALA A 105 -4.17 19.07 -9.10
N ARG A 106 -3.43 18.95 -7.99
CA ARG A 106 -3.22 20.05 -7.05
C ARG A 106 -2.45 21.21 -7.69
N LEU A 107 -1.42 20.92 -8.48
CA LEU A 107 -0.66 21.95 -9.20
C LEU A 107 -1.51 22.65 -10.26
N ALA A 108 -2.36 21.92 -10.98
CA ALA A 108 -3.28 22.49 -11.96
C ALA A 108 -4.31 23.42 -11.27
N GLU A 109 -4.92 22.97 -10.18
CA GLU A 109 -5.86 23.77 -9.39
C GLU A 109 -5.19 25.02 -8.79
N GLN A 110 -3.93 24.92 -8.39
CA GLN A 110 -3.18 26.07 -7.87
C GLN A 110 -2.91 27.10 -8.97
N ARG A 111 -2.50 26.65 -10.18
CA ARG A 111 -2.30 27.53 -11.34
C ARG A 111 -3.59 28.23 -11.75
N GLU A 112 -4.70 27.50 -11.81
CA GLU A 112 -6.00 28.07 -12.16
C GLU A 112 -6.41 29.18 -11.18
N LYS A 113 -6.19 28.97 -9.87
CA LYS A 113 -6.44 30.00 -8.84
C LYS A 113 -5.50 31.20 -8.95
N GLU A 114 -4.24 30.97 -9.30
CA GLU A 114 -3.28 32.06 -9.52
C GLU A 114 -3.67 32.89 -10.73
N ASP A 115 -4.11 32.25 -11.82
CA ASP A 115 -4.60 32.92 -13.02
C ASP A 115 -5.89 33.72 -12.72
N GLU A 116 -6.85 33.14 -11.98
CA GLU A 116 -8.07 33.82 -11.55
C GLU A 116 -7.75 35.06 -10.69
N ALA A 117 -6.80 34.95 -9.76
CA ALA A 117 -6.36 36.08 -8.94
C ALA A 117 -5.71 37.21 -9.78
N VAL A 118 -5.05 36.88 -10.89
CA VAL A 118 -4.52 37.90 -11.81
C VAL A 118 -5.67 38.64 -12.51
N TYR A 119 -6.70 37.93 -12.98
CA TYR A 119 -7.89 38.57 -13.56
C TYR A 119 -8.58 39.49 -12.54
N ASP A 120 -8.74 39.05 -11.29
CA ASP A 120 -9.33 39.89 -10.23
C ASP A 120 -8.54 41.19 -10.00
N VAL A 121 -7.21 41.13 -10.02
CA VAL A 121 -6.35 42.33 -9.87
C VAL A 121 -6.45 43.26 -11.09
N VAL A 122 -6.51 42.69 -12.29
CA VAL A 122 -6.72 43.44 -13.54
C VAL A 122 -8.09 44.14 -13.49
N ASP A 123 -9.14 43.40 -13.16
CA ASP A 123 -10.50 43.93 -13.03
C ASP A 123 -10.56 45.00 -11.94
N MET A 124 -9.90 44.83 -10.79
CA MET A 124 -9.83 45.88 -9.76
C MET A 124 -9.13 47.15 -10.27
N ARG A 125 -8.14 47.02 -11.15
CA ARG A 125 -7.40 48.17 -11.73
C ARG A 125 -8.16 48.87 -12.85
N PHE A 126 -8.95 48.13 -13.63
CA PHE A 126 -9.73 48.67 -14.75
C PHE A 126 -11.21 48.90 -14.43
N ALA A 127 -11.66 48.49 -13.23
CA ALA A 127 -12.91 48.91 -12.64
C ALA A 127 -12.86 50.43 -12.49
N THR A 128 -13.45 51.12 -13.48
CA THR A 128 -13.62 52.57 -13.42
C THR A 128 -14.36 52.90 -12.11
N PRO A 129 -13.81 53.78 -11.26
CA PRO A 129 -14.53 54.22 -10.09
C PRO A 129 -15.82 54.88 -10.60
N ALA A 130 -16.96 54.52 -10.00
CA ALA A 130 -18.27 55.06 -10.37
C ALA A 130 -18.31 56.62 -10.35
N SER A 131 -17.32 57.28 -9.75
CA SER A 131 -17.13 58.73 -9.76
C SER A 131 -16.75 59.33 -11.13
N ASP A 132 -16.16 58.57 -12.05
CA ASP A 132 -15.77 59.09 -13.37
C ASP A 132 -16.96 59.30 -14.31
N LYS A 133 -18.11 58.71 -14.00
CA LYS A 133 -19.37 58.85 -14.76
C LYS A 133 -20.20 60.08 -14.34
N LEU A 134 -19.76 60.84 -13.35
CA LEU A 134 -20.44 62.07 -12.87
C LEU A 134 -19.80 63.37 -13.42
N ARG A 135 -18.80 63.27 -14.30
CA ARG A 135 -18.24 64.42 -15.02
C ARG A 135 -18.84 64.50 -16.43
N GLU A 136 -20.00 65.13 -16.52
CA GLU A 136 -20.54 65.70 -17.77
C GLU A 136 -20.68 67.23 -17.58
N PRO A 137 -20.73 68.00 -18.69
CA PRO A 137 -19.79 69.07 -19.09
C PRO A 137 -19.76 70.37 -18.28
#